data_AF-X1MWH8-F1
#
_entry.id   AF-X1MWH8-F1
#
_cell.length_a   1.000
_cell.length_b   1.000
_cell.length_c   1.000
_cell.angle_alpha   90.00
_cell.angle_beta   90.00
_cell.angle_gamma   90.00
#
_symmetry.space_group_name_H-M   'P 1'
#
loop_
_entity.id
_entity.type
_entity.pdbx_description
1 polymer ?
#
loop_
_entity_poly.entity_id
_entity_poly.type
_entity_poly.pdbx_seq_one_letter_code
_entity_poly.pdbx_strand_id
1 'polypeptide(L)' 'MPRNPAMSDGVLKPEKICIPKGVKIKEVKLVVQDFLSNHPNKLNEPPWILISEAVKEAFQCY' A
#
# COMPACT_ATOMS: atom_id res chain seq x y z
N MET A 1 -15.59 33.67 8.35
CA MET A 1 -15.57 32.48 7.46
C MET A 1 -15.06 31.29 8.28
N PRO A 2 -15.83 30.20 8.44
CA PRO A 2 -15.36 29.07 9.23
C PRO A 2 -14.33 28.27 8.43
N ARG A 3 -13.27 27.83 9.11
CA ARG A 3 -12.13 27.11 8.52
C ARG A 3 -12.54 25.67 8.20
N ASN A 4 -12.33 25.25 6.96
CA ASN A 4 -12.42 23.84 6.54
C ASN A 4 -11.36 23.02 7.33
N PRO A 5 -11.74 21.99 8.10
CA PRO A 5 -10.79 21.22 8.90
C PRO A 5 -10.07 20.08 8.15
N ALA A 6 -10.05 20.09 6.81
CA ALA A 6 -9.59 18.95 6.01
C ALA A 6 -8.30 19.20 5.20
N MET A 7 -7.46 20.16 5.61
CA MET A 7 -6.20 20.45 4.95
C MET A 7 -5.09 20.51 6.00
N SER A 8 -4.80 19.34 6.57
CA SER A 8 -3.52 19.09 7.22
C SER A 8 -2.57 18.56 6.17
N ASP A 9 -1.36 19.11 6.14
CA ASP A 9 -0.27 18.81 5.20
C ASP A 9 -0.26 17.35 4.71
N GLY A 10 -0.17 17.18 3.38
CA GLY A 10 -0.31 15.93 2.62
C GLY A 10 0.72 14.84 2.89
N VAL A 11 0.97 14.52 4.16
CA VAL A 11 1.66 13.33 4.62
C VAL A 11 0.59 12.28 4.86
N LEU A 12 0.39 11.40 3.88
CA LEU A 12 -0.27 10.12 4.11
C LEU A 12 0.33 9.52 5.38
N LYS A 13 -0.45 9.44 6.46
CA LYS A 13 0.02 8.79 7.69
C LYS A 13 0.52 7.41 7.30
N PRO A 14 1.75 7.01 7.68
CA PRO A 14 2.23 5.68 7.38
C PRO A 14 1.30 4.68 8.06
N GLU A 15 0.44 4.04 7.26
CA GLU A 15 -0.39 2.94 7.74
C GLU A 15 0.54 1.83 8.22
N LYS A 16 0.22 1.26 9.37
CA LYS A 16 1.08 0.27 10.02
C LYS A 16 1.04 -1.02 9.19
N ILE A 17 2.17 -1.38 8.60
CA ILE A 17 2.40 -2.69 8.00
C ILE A 17 3.21 -3.54 8.97
N CYS A 18 2.83 -4.81 9.10
CA CYS A 18 3.48 -5.78 9.98
C CYS A 18 4.16 -6.84 9.14
N ILE A 19 5.40 -6.55 8.70
CA ILE A 19 6.20 -7.50 7.92
C ILE A 19 6.87 -8.49 8.89
N PRO A 20 6.60 -9.80 8.80
CA PRO A 20 7.28 -10.80 9.61
C PRO A 20 8.80 -10.77 9.38
N LYS A 21 9.57 -11.04 10.44
CA LYS A 21 11.02 -11.20 10.30
C LYS A 21 11.34 -12.34 9.34
N GLY A 22 12.24 -12.09 8.38
CA GLY A 22 12.70 -13.11 7.43
C GLY A 22 12.01 -13.10 6.07
N VAL A 23 11.00 -12.25 5.86
CA VAL A 23 10.47 -11.98 4.51
C VAL A 23 11.58 -11.39 3.66
N LYS A 24 11.87 -12.01 2.50
CA LYS A 24 12.85 -11.49 1.55
C LYS A 24 12.14 -10.74 0.43
N ILE A 25 12.92 -10.00 -0.35
CA ILE A 25 12.41 -9.19 -1.45
C ILE A 25 11.70 -10.03 -2.54
N LYS A 26 12.04 -11.32 -2.66
CA LYS A 26 11.41 -12.23 -3.63
C LYS A 26 9.95 -12.52 -3.25
N GLU A 27 9.68 -12.70 -1.97
CA GLU A 27 8.34 -12.90 -1.42
C GLU A 27 7.50 -11.63 -1.60
N VAL A 28 8.07 -10.44 -1.38
CA VAL A 28 7.40 -9.17 -1.69
C VAL A 28 7.04 -9.06 -3.17
N LYS A 29 7.93 -9.47 -4.08
CA LYS A 29 7.64 -9.49 -5.51
C LYS A 29 6.45 -10.40 -5.85
N LEU A 30 6.36 -11.57 -5.21
CA LEU A 30 5.23 -12.49 -5.41
C LEU A 30 3.90 -11.87 -4.96
N VAL A 31 3.90 -11.23 -3.78
CA VAL A 31 2.72 -10.51 -3.28
C VAL A 31 2.27 -9.41 -4.23
N VAL A 32 3.21 -8.59 -4.73
CA VAL A 32 2.87 -7.53 -5.69
C VAL A 32 2.33 -8.12 -6.99
N GLN A 33 2.94 -9.19 -7.50
CA GLN A 33 2.48 -9.84 -8.72
C GLN A 33 1.06 -10.42 -8.56
N ASP A 34 0.78 -11.06 -7.43
CA ASP A 34 -0.56 -11.59 -7.13
C ASP A 34 -1.60 -10.46 -7.05
N PHE A 35 -1.30 -9.39 -6.31
CA PHE A 35 -2.16 -8.21 -6.22
C PHE A 35 -2.49 -7.61 -7.59
N LEU A 36 -1.48 -7.43 -8.46
CA LEU A 36 -1.70 -6.87 -9.81
C LEU A 36 -2.55 -7.80 -10.70
N SER A 37 -2.38 -9.11 -10.55
CA SER A 37 -3.15 -10.11 -11.30
C SER A 37 -4.63 -10.11 -10.90
N ASN A 38 -4.92 -9.84 -9.62
CA ASN A 38 -6.27 -9.77 -9.08
C ASN A 38 -6.94 -8.39 -9.24
N HIS A 39 -6.18 -7.35 -9.61
CA HIS A 39 -6.68 -5.97 -9.75
C HIS A 39 -6.32 -5.35 -11.12
N PRO A 40 -6.75 -5.94 -12.26
CA PRO A 40 -6.40 -5.43 -13.60
C PRO A 40 -6.93 -4.01 -13.86
N ASN A 41 -8.00 -3.61 -13.17
CA ASN A 41 -8.57 -2.26 -13.26
C ASN A 41 -7.70 -1.17 -12.60
N LYS A 42 -6.76 -1.54 -11.72
CA LYS A 42 -5.88 -0.60 -11.03
C LYS A 42 -4.57 -0.34 -11.78
N LEU A 43 -4.30 -1.01 -12.90
CA LEU A 43 -3.01 -0.91 -13.62
C LEU A 43 -2.70 0.47 -14.19
N ASN A 44 -3.67 1.39 -14.22
CA ASN A 44 -3.47 2.79 -14.60
C ASN A 44 -2.91 3.66 -13.46
N GLU A 45 -2.92 3.15 -12.22
CA GLU A 45 -2.39 3.86 -11.06
C GLU A 45 -0.86 3.90 -11.09
N PRO A 46 -0.24 4.89 -10.43
CA PRO A 46 1.20 4.94 -10.28
C PRO A 46 1.77 3.66 -9.64
N PRO A 47 2.90 3.12 -10.11
CA PRO A 47 3.47 1.88 -9.57
C PRO A 47 3.71 1.89 -8.07
N TRP A 48 4.06 3.04 -7.49
CA TRP A 48 4.30 3.18 -6.05
C TRP A 48 3.02 3.03 -5.22
N ILE A 49 1.86 3.44 -5.75
CA ILE A 49 0.55 3.21 -5.13
C ILE A 49 0.27 1.71 -5.11
N LEU A 50 0.43 1.04 -6.26
CA LEU A 50 0.14 -0.38 -6.41
C LEU A 50 1.01 -1.26 -5.50
N ILE A 51 2.31 -0.96 -5.42
CA ILE A 51 3.23 -1.66 -4.52
C ILE A 51 2.82 -1.43 -3.06
N SER A 52 2.47 -0.19 -2.71
CA SER A 52 2.07 0.14 -1.33
C SER A 52 0.79 -0.57 -0.93
N GLU A 53 -0.22 -0.61 -1.79
CA GLU A 53 -1.48 -1.32 -1.55
C GLU A 53 -1.27 -2.83 -1.44
N ALA A 54 -0.50 -3.43 -2.34
CA ALA A 54 -0.18 -4.86 -2.30
C ALA A 54 0.50 -5.26 -0.99
N VAL A 55 1.51 -4.49 -0.56
CA VAL A 55 2.23 -4.73 0.70
C VAL A 55 1.31 -4.56 1.91
N LYS A 56 0.43 -3.56 1.89
CA LYS A 56 -0.55 -3.34 2.97
C LYS A 56 -1.55 -4.48 3.07
N GLU A 57 -2.09 -4.93 1.95
CA GLU A 57 -3.06 -6.02 1.90
C GLU A 57 -2.46 -7.32 2.44
N ALA A 58 -1.22 -7.63 2.07
CA ALA A 58 -0.56 -8.87 2.49
C ALA A 58 -0.02 -8.86 3.93
N PHE A 59 0.35 -7.69 4.46
CA PHE A 59 1.03 -7.56 5.75
C PHE A 59 0.25 -6.69 6.74
N GLN A 60 -1.06 -6.88 6.83
CA GLN A 60 -1.91 -6.19 7.81
C GLN A 60 -1.51 -6.56 9.25
N CYS A 61 -1.49 -5.58 10.14
CA CYS A 61 -1.36 -5.80 11.58
C CYS A 61 -2.72 -6.20 12.17
N TYR A 62 -2.78 -7.30 12.91
CA TYR A 62 -3.97 -7.71 13.68
C TYR A 62 -3.86 -7.28 15.15
#